data_AF-A0A2S5TI12-F1
#
_entry.id   AF-A0A2S5TI12-F1
#
_cell.length_a   1.000
_cell.length_b   1.000
_cell.length_c   1.000
_cell.angle_alpha   90.00
_cell.angle_beta   90.00
_cell.angle_gamma   90.00
#
_symmetry.space_group_name_H-M   'P 1'
#
loop_
_entity.id
_entity.type
_entity.pdbx_description
1 polymer ?
#
loop_
_entity_poly.entity_id
_entity_poly.type
_entity_poly.pdbx_seq_one_letter_code
_entity_poly.pdbx_strand_id
1 'polypeptide(L)' 'MQTLDPRLGAALLRLQANPDYQLYRDWLTASLNQADEANRRLDGPALHRSQGRALALEELLKAPQTAQQALARAQRG' A
#
# COMPACT_ATOMS: atom_id res chain seq x y z
N MET A 1 7.04 -12.43 22.75
CA MET A 1 5.87 -12.40 21.84
C MET A 1 5.09 -11.13 22.14
N GLN A 2 5.04 -10.16 21.22
CA GLN A 2 4.14 -9.01 21.38
C GLN A 2 2.72 -9.49 21.01
N THR A 3 1.83 -9.55 21.99
CA THR A 3 0.40 -9.76 21.77
C THR A 3 -0.17 -8.56 21.04
N LEU A 4 -0.62 -8.77 19.80
CA LEU A 4 -1.21 -7.71 18.98
C LEU A 4 -2.56 -7.26 19.58
N ASP A 5 -2.73 -5.94 19.71
CA ASP A 5 -3.93 -5.34 20.27
C ASP A 5 -5.16 -5.70 19.40
N PRO A 6 -6.22 -6.31 19.94
CA PRO A 6 -7.43 -6.62 19.19
C PRO A 6 -8.10 -5.38 18.55
N ARG A 7 -7.85 -4.18 19.08
CA ARG A 7 -8.31 -2.91 18.50
C ARG A 7 -7.66 -2.63 17.15
N LEU A 8 -6.40 -3.03 16.96
CA LEU A 8 -5.65 -2.89 15.71
C LEU A 8 -6.26 -3.75 14.61
N GLY A 9 -6.67 -4.98 14.94
CA GLY A 9 -7.38 -5.86 13.99
C GLY A 9 -8.74 -5.31 13.57
N ALA A 10 -9.53 -4.83 14.53
CA ALA A 10 -10.81 -4.19 14.24
C ALA A 10 -10.67 -2.92 13.40
N ALA A 11 -9.63 -2.11 13.64
CA ALA A 11 -9.33 -0.92 12.85
C ALA A 11 -8.98 -1.26 11.39
N LEU A 12 -8.16 -2.29 11.15
CA LEU A 12 -7.82 -2.74 9.79
C LEU A 12 -9.05 -3.26 9.02
N LEU A 13 -9.93 -4.00 9.68
CA LEU A 13 -11.19 -4.47 9.08
C LEU A 13 -12.12 -3.30 8.74
N ARG A 14 -12.26 -2.32 9.64
CA ARG A 14 -13.05 -1.10 9.40
C ARG A 14 -12.49 -0.26 8.26
N LEU A 15 -11.16 -0.15 8.17
CA LEU A 15 -10.51 0.56 7.09
C LEU A 15 -10.83 -0.08 5.74
N GLN A 16 -10.78 -1.42 5.63
CA GLN A 16 -11.14 -2.13 4.39
C GLN A 16 -12.61 -2.01 4.00
N ALA A 17 -13.50 -1.98 4.98
CA ALA A 17 -14.93 -1.79 4.73
C ALA A 17 -15.29 -0.32 4.42
N ASN A 18 -14.35 0.62 4.54
CA ASN A 18 -14.60 2.04 4.30
C ASN A 18 -14.59 2.35 2.79
N PRO A 19 -15.70 2.84 2.21
CA PRO A 19 -15.76 3.19 0.79
C PRO A 19 -14.81 4.32 0.40
N ASP A 20 -14.55 5.30 1.29
CA ASP A 20 -13.59 6.38 1.01
C ASP A 20 -12.17 5.84 0.92
N TYR A 21 -11.86 4.81 1.71
CA TYR A 21 -10.59 4.13 1.64
C TYR A 21 -10.44 3.33 0.34
N GLN A 22 -11.53 2.73 -0.14
CA GLN A 22 -11.54 2.08 -1.45
C GLN A 22 -11.29 3.09 -2.58
N LEU A 23 -11.97 4.25 -2.55
CA LEU A 23 -11.72 5.35 -3.50
C LEU A 23 -10.27 5.84 -3.46
N TYR A 24 -9.70 5.98 -2.26
CA TYR A 24 -8.30 6.35 -2.08
C TYR A 24 -7.34 5.29 -2.67
N ARG A 25 -7.62 3.99 -2.46
CA ARG A 25 -6.84 2.91 -3.07
C ARG A 25 -6.93 2.90 -4.58
N ASP A 26 -8.10 3.15 -5.14
CA ASP A 26 -8.30 3.22 -6.59
C ASP A 26 -7.54 4.41 -7.18
N TRP A 27 -7.57 5.56 -6.52
CA TRP A 27 -6.78 6.73 -6.89
C TRP A 27 -5.26 6.47 -6.82
N LEU A 28 -4.77 5.82 -5.76
CA LEU A 28 -3.36 5.44 -5.64
C LEU A 28 -2.94 4.47 -6.74
N THR A 29 -3.79 3.49 -7.06
CA THR A 29 -3.53 2.50 -8.12
C THR A 29 -3.46 3.16 -9.48
N ALA A 30 -4.39 4.06 -9.79
CA ALA A 30 -4.35 4.85 -11.03
C ALA A 30 -3.10 5.74 -11.10
N SER A 31 -2.70 6.35 -9.97
CA SER A 31 -1.49 7.17 -9.87
C SER A 31 -0.21 6.37 -10.11
N LEU A 32 -0.15 5.14 -9.60
CA LEU A 32 0.97 4.22 -9.85
C LEU A 32 1.05 3.84 -11.33
N ASN A 33 -0.07 3.43 -11.93
CA ASN A 33 -0.12 3.09 -13.36
C ASN A 33 0.35 4.26 -14.25
N GLN A 34 -0.03 5.49 -13.91
CA GLN A 34 0.44 6.69 -14.63
C GLN A 34 1.94 6.92 -14.42
N ALA A 35 2.45 6.72 -13.20
CA ALA A 35 3.87 6.86 -12.91
C ALA A 35 4.71 5.80 -13.67
N ASP A 36 4.23 4.56 -13.75
CA ASP A 36 4.88 3.49 -14.51
C ASP A 36 4.89 3.76 -16.01
N GLU A 37 3.77 4.24 -16.56
CA GLU A 37 3.70 4.63 -17.97
C GLU A 37 4.62 5.82 -18.28
N ALA A 38 4.74 6.78 -17.36
CA ALA A 38 5.72 7.86 -17.49
C ALA A 38 7.16 7.33 -17.43
N ASN A 39 7.45 6.41 -16.51
CA ASN A 39 8.77 5.79 -16.37
C ASN A 39 9.21 5.04 -17.63
N ARG A 40 8.29 4.38 -18.35
CA ARG A 40 8.61 3.69 -19.63
C ARG A 40 9.19 4.60 -20.71
N ARG A 41 8.94 5.91 -20.62
CA ARG A 41 9.37 6.91 -21.61
C ARG A 41 10.60 7.70 -21.16
N LEU A 42 11.11 7.42 -19.96
CA LEU A 42 12.24 8.12 -19.36
C LEU A 42 13.47 7.23 -19.33
N ASP A 43 14.64 7.83 -19.54
CA ASP A 43 15.93 7.16 -19.42
C ASP A 43 16.87 7.90 -18.46
N GLY A 44 17.92 7.20 -18.02
CA GLY A 44 19.01 7.77 -17.23
C GLY A 44 18.53 8.44 -15.92
N PRO A 45 19.09 9.61 -15.53
CA PRO A 45 18.79 10.24 -14.25
C PRO A 45 17.32 10.66 -14.05
N ALA A 46 16.58 10.91 -15.13
CA ALA A 46 15.14 11.25 -15.06
C ALA A 46 14.30 10.03 -14.65
N LEU A 47 14.66 8.85 -15.17
CA LEU A 47 14.04 7.58 -14.80
C LEU A 47 14.23 7.27 -13.32
N HIS A 48 15.45 7.38 -12.80
CA HIS A 48 15.74 7.07 -11.38
C HIS A 48 14.92 7.90 -10.39
N ARG A 49 14.76 9.21 -10.64
CA ARG A 49 13.93 10.08 -9.77
C ARG A 49 12.46 9.70 -9.82
N SER A 50 11.96 9.36 -11.00
CA SER A 50 10.56 9.01 -11.21
C SER A 50 10.21 7.60 -10.69
N GLN A 51 11.15 6.66 -10.74
CA GLN A 51 11.02 5.34 -10.11
C GLN A 51 10.87 5.43 -8.59
N GLY A 52 11.55 6.36 -7.92
CA GLY A 52 11.39 6.57 -6.46
C GLY A 52 9.94 6.92 -6.08
N ARG A 53 9.24 7.68 -6.93
CA ARG A 53 7.82 8.00 -6.73
C ARG A 53 6.92 6.78 -6.93
N ALA A 54 7.17 5.96 -7.95
CA ALA A 54 6.43 4.72 -8.19
C ALA A 54 6.61 3.73 -7.03
N LEU A 55 7.85 3.56 -6.54
CA LEU A 55 8.15 2.73 -5.37
C LEU A 55 7.39 3.18 -4.11
N ALA A 56 7.36 4.49 -3.83
CA ALA A 56 6.62 5.01 -2.69
C ALA A 56 5.11 4.73 -2.78
N LEU A 57 4.52 4.81 -3.99
CA LEU A 57 3.11 4.48 -4.22
C LEU A 57 2.84 2.98 -4.04
N GLU A 58 3.74 2.12 -4.51
CA GLU A 58 3.66 0.67 -4.26
C GLU A 58 3.70 0.33 -2.76
N GLU A 59 4.61 0.95 -2.01
CA GLU A 59 4.72 0.71 -0.57
C GLU A 59 3.44 1.12 0.18
N LEU A 60 2.84 2.26 -0.19
CA LEU A 60 1.56 2.69 0.38
C LEU A 60 0.42 1.72 0.06
N LEU A 61 0.39 1.14 -1.13
CA LEU A 61 -0.61 0.14 -1.52
C LEU A 61 -0.43 -1.21 -0.80
N LYS A 62 0.82 -1.61 -0.53
CA LYS A 62 1.17 -2.88 0.12
C LYS A 62 1.05 -2.82 1.65
N ALA A 63 1.33 -1.69 2.29
CA ALA A 63 1.34 -1.55 3.75
C ALA A 63 0.08 -2.10 4.47
N PRO A 64 -1.16 -1.87 3.99
CA PRO A 64 -2.37 -2.41 4.60
C PRO A 64 -2.43 -3.95 4.52
N GLN A 65 -2.02 -4.51 3.39
CA GLN A 65 -2.00 -5.97 3.18
C GLN A 65 -0.93 -6.62 4.05
N THR A 66 0.24 -5.99 4.16
CA THR A 66 1.33 -6.43 5.06
C THR A 66 0.87 -6.40 6.52
N ALA A 67 0.19 -5.35 6.95
CA ALA A 67 -0.35 -5.23 8.31
C ALA A 67 -1.35 -6.36 8.62
N GLN A 68 -2.17 -6.75 7.64
CA GLN A 68 -3.12 -7.86 7.80
C GLN A 68 -2.44 -9.23 7.87
N GLN A 69 -1.45 -9.48 7.02
CA GLN A 69 -0.70 -10.73 7.06
C GLN A 69 0.05 -10.87 8.39
N ALA A 70 0.63 -9.79 8.90
CA ALA A 70 1.26 -9.76 10.21
C ALA A 70 0.25 -10.08 11.33
N LEU A 71 -0.93 -9.49 11.29
CA LEU A 71 -2.02 -9.78 12.24
C LEU A 71 -2.47 -11.25 12.17
N ALA A 72 -2.70 -11.79 10.97
CA ALA A 72 -3.17 -13.16 10.78
C ALA A 72 -2.14 -14.23 11.18
N ARG A 73 -0.84 -13.89 11.15
CA ARG A 73 0.24 -14.74 11.68
C ARG A 73 0.28 -14.69 13.20
N ALA A 74 0.13 -13.51 13.79
CA ALA A 74 0.15 -13.33 15.24
C ALA A 74 -1.06 -13.95 15.97
N GLN A 75 -2.18 -14.17 15.27
CA GLN A 75 -3.34 -14.86 15.83
C GLN A 75 -3.21 -16.40 15.79
N ARG A 76 -2.22 -16.94 15.06
CA ARG A 76 -2.02 -18.39 14.88
C ARG A 76 -0.87 -18.98 15.70
N GLY A 77 0.00 -18.15 16.28
CA GLY A 77 1.14 -18.57 17.11
C GLY A 77 0.99 -18.08 18.53
#